data_AF-A0A370EFT6-F1
#
_entry.id   AF-A0A370EFT6-F1
#
_cell.length_a   1.000
_cell.length_b   1.000
_cell.length_c   1.000
_cell.angle_alpha   90.00
_cell.angle_beta   90.00
_cell.angle_gamma   90.00
#
_symmetry.space_group_name_H-M   'P 1'
#
loop_
_entity.id
_entity.type
_entity.pdbx_description
1 polymer ?
#
loop_
_entity_poly.entity_id
_entity_poly.type
_entity_poly.pdbx_seq_one_letter_code
_entity_poly.pdbx_strand_id
1 'polypeptide(L)' 'MNTKIYRNFDEINKDLEIFKVEKDLAYAKFKRSLDDTQESLKPMNMIGKTPKKILGVLGKFSGPIKSVALSWLFKKIF' A
#
# COMPACT_ATOMS: atom_id res chain seq x y z
N MET A 1 -0.23 -11.84 -19.41
CA MET A 1 0.37 -12.53 -18.25
C MET A 1 0.96 -13.83 -18.75
N ASN A 2 2.27 -14.03 -18.63
CA ASN A 2 2.89 -15.32 -18.97
C ASN A 2 2.61 -16.29 -17.81
N THR A 3 1.91 -17.38 -18.09
CA THR A 3 1.63 -18.41 -17.09
C THR A 3 2.89 -19.24 -16.87
N LYS A 4 3.53 -19.11 -15.71
CA LYS A 4 4.69 -19.94 -15.36
C LYS A 4 4.19 -21.35 -15.00
N ILE A 5 4.68 -22.36 -15.71
CA ILE A 5 4.40 -23.77 -15.42
C ILE A 5 5.57 -24.31 -14.60
N TYR A 6 5.30 -24.71 -13.37
CA TYR A 6 6.28 -25.32 -12.47
C TYR A 6 6.37 -26.83 -12.75
N ARG A 7 7.60 -27.36 -12.77
CA ARG A 7 7.84 -28.79 -13.05
C ARG A 7 8.06 -29.61 -11.79
N ASN A 8 8.35 -28.96 -10.67
CA ASN A 8 8.58 -29.59 -9.36
C ASN A 8 8.23 -28.61 -8.23
N PHE A 9 8.12 -29.15 -7.01
CA PHE A 9 7.81 -28.35 -5.82
C PHE A 9 8.97 -27.44 -5.40
N ASP A 10 10.21 -27.78 -5.74
CA ASP A 10 11.38 -26.98 -5.37
C ASP A 10 11.39 -25.63 -6.09
N GLU A 11 10.98 -25.58 -7.35
CA GLU A 11 10.79 -24.34 -8.11
C GLU A 11 9.72 -23.44 -7.47
N ILE A 12 8.64 -24.03 -6.96
CA ILE A 12 7.57 -23.29 -6.27
C ILE A 12 8.11 -22.73 -4.95
N ASN A 13 8.81 -23.55 -4.17
CA ASN A 13 9.35 -23.14 -2.88
C ASN A 13 10.38 -22.01 -3.02
N LYS A 14 11.24 -22.09 -4.04
CA LYS A 14 12.22 -21.04 -4.33
C LYS A 14 11.55 -19.71 -4.70
N ASP A 15 10.52 -19.74 -5.53
CA ASP A 15 9.76 -18.54 -5.88
C ASP A 15 9.01 -17.97 -4.66
N LEU A 16 8.42 -18.83 -3.83
CA LEU A 16 7.75 -18.42 -2.59
C LEU A 16 8.72 -17.78 -1.59
N GLU A 17 9.95 -18.27 -1.53
CA GLU A 17 11.00 -17.66 -0.70
C GLU A 17 11.37 -16.26 -1.20
N ILE A 18 11.51 -16.09 -2.52
CA ILE A 18 11.74 -14.78 -3.15
C ILE A 18 10.57 -13.84 -2.80
N PHE A 19 9.33 -14.29 -2.98
CA PHE A 19 8.16 -13.47 -2.66
C PHE A 19 8.08 -13.08 -1.19
N LYS A 20 8.49 -13.98 -0.28
CA LYS A 20 8.53 -13.68 1.15
C LYS A 20 9.52 -12.55 1.44
N VAL A 21 10.73 -12.65 0.89
CA VAL A 21 11.77 -11.62 1.06
C VAL A 21 11.33 -10.29 0.46
N GLU A 22 10.75 -10.29 -0.74
CA GLU A 22 10.23 -9.08 -1.38
C GLU A 22 9.12 -8.43 -0.56
N LYS A 23 8.18 -9.23 -0.03
CA LYS A 23 7.10 -8.75 0.82
C LYS A 23 7.65 -8.14 2.12
N ASP A 24 8.60 -8.79 2.78
CA ASP A 24 9.19 -8.31 4.02
C ASP A 24 10.00 -7.02 3.77
N LEU A 25 10.72 -6.93 2.65
CA LEU A 25 11.40 -5.70 2.22
C LEU A 25 10.41 -4.56 1.93
N ALA A 26 9.32 -4.86 1.22
CA ALA A 26 8.27 -3.89 0.93
C ALA A 26 7.61 -3.39 2.22
N TYR A 27 7.34 -4.29 3.18
CA TYR A 27 6.80 -3.95 4.49
C TYR A 27 7.76 -3.06 5.28
N ALA A 28 9.06 -3.38 5.32
CA ALA A 28 10.06 -2.57 5.98
C ALA A 28 10.19 -1.17 5.37
N LYS A 29 10.18 -1.07 4.02
CA LYS A 29 10.15 0.21 3.31
C LYS A 29 8.89 1.00 3.62
N PHE A 30 7.74 0.34 3.65
CA PHE A 30 6.47 0.97 3.99
C PHE A 30 6.48 1.49 5.42
N LYS A 31 6.89 0.69 6.39
CA LYS A 31 7.03 1.10 7.79
C LYS A 31 7.97 2.30 7.92
N ARG A 32 9.14 2.24 7.31
CA ARG A 32 10.08 3.38 7.28
C ARG A 32 9.45 4.62 6.66
N SER A 33 8.74 4.47 5.54
CA SER A 33 8.04 5.60 4.90
C SER A 33 6.95 6.18 5.79
N LEU A 34 6.27 5.36 6.60
CA LEU A 34 5.32 5.84 7.61
C LEU A 34 6.02 6.56 8.74
N ASP A 35 7.15 6.06 9.24
CA ASP A 35 7.93 6.72 10.29
C ASP A 35 8.46 8.09 9.80
N ASP A 36 9.05 8.13 8.60
CA ASP A 36 9.51 9.37 7.93
C ASP A 36 8.32 10.33 7.67
N THR A 37 7.17 9.77 7.30
CA THR A 37 5.93 10.56 7.10
C THR A 37 5.39 11.06 8.43
N GLN A 38 5.39 10.27 9.51
CA GLN A 38 4.97 10.71 10.84
C GLN A 38 5.87 11.83 11.35
N GLU A 39 7.17 11.76 11.10
CA GLU A 39 8.10 12.83 11.44
C GLU A 39 7.83 14.11 10.64
N SER A 40 7.57 14.00 9.34
CA SER A 40 7.20 15.16 8.50
C SER A 40 5.79 15.70 8.79
N LEU A 41 4.88 14.85 9.29
CA LEU A 41 3.53 15.19 9.72
C LEU A 41 3.44 15.58 11.21
N LYS A 42 4.57 15.67 11.94
CA LYS A 42 4.59 16.23 13.31
C LYS A 42 3.81 17.56 13.27
N PRO A 43 2.73 17.71 14.04
CA PRO A 43 1.80 18.86 13.95
C PRO A 43 2.51 20.21 14.02
N MET A 44 3.64 20.26 14.75
CA MET A 44 4.50 21.44 14.90
C MET A 44 5.00 22.01 13.57
N ASN A 45 5.16 21.19 12.52
CA ASN A 45 5.57 21.63 11.17
C ASN A 45 4.40 21.82 10.18
N MET A 46 3.18 21.36 10.51
CA MET A 46 2.01 21.41 9.62
C MET A 46 1.04 22.56 9.89
N ILE A 47 1.15 23.23 11.04
CA ILE A 47 0.20 24.28 11.50
C ILE A 47 0.17 25.51 10.57
N GLY A 48 1.14 25.69 9.66
CA GLY A 48 1.21 26.90 8.83
C GLY A 48 0.40 26.91 7.53
N LYS A 49 0.36 25.83 6.72
CA LYS A 49 -0.01 25.98 5.28
C LYS A 49 -0.74 24.81 4.60
N THR A 50 -0.94 23.68 5.26
CA THR A 50 -1.28 22.41 4.54
C THR A 50 -2.73 21.89 4.65
N PRO A 51 -3.57 22.20 5.67
CA PRO A 51 -4.82 21.46 5.85
C PRO A 51 -5.84 21.67 4.71
N LYS A 52 -5.95 22.88 4.14
CA LYS A 52 -6.89 23.15 3.03
C LYS A 52 -6.55 22.41 1.71
N LYS A 53 -5.27 22.22 1.39
CA LYS A 53 -4.86 21.57 0.14
C LYS A 53 -5.05 20.05 0.21
N ILE A 54 -4.67 19.42 1.32
CA ILE A 54 -4.86 17.98 1.50
C ILE A 54 -6.34 17.63 1.59
N LEU A 55 -7.15 18.41 2.32
CA LEU A 55 -8.60 18.22 2.35
C LEU A 55 -9.26 18.44 0.97
N GLY A 56 -8.80 19.44 0.21
CA GLY A 56 -9.30 19.69 -1.16
C GLY A 56 -8.91 18.61 -2.17
N VAL A 57 -7.75 17.97 -2.02
CA VAL A 57 -7.32 16.84 -2.86
C VAL A 57 -8.01 15.56 -2.42
N LEU A 58 -8.11 15.28 -1.12
CA LEU A 58 -8.89 14.15 -0.60
C LEU A 58 -10.37 14.23 -0.99
N GLY A 59 -10.99 15.41 -0.93
CA GLY A 59 -12.37 15.63 -1.39
C GLY A 59 -12.56 15.45 -2.91
N LYS A 60 -11.50 15.65 -3.71
CA LYS A 60 -11.49 15.33 -5.15
C LYS A 60 -11.18 13.86 -5.45
N PHE A 61 -10.39 13.20 -4.59
CA PHE A 61 -10.06 11.77 -4.67
C PHE A 61 -11.03 10.85 -3.93
N SER A 62 -12.01 11.40 -3.20
CA SER A 62 -13.07 10.67 -2.49
C SER A 62 -14.30 10.40 -3.36
N GLY A 63 -14.19 10.58 -4.68
CA GLY A 63 -15.23 10.18 -5.61
C GLY A 63 -15.55 8.68 -5.53
N PRO A 64 -16.72 8.25 -6.06
CA PRO A 64 -17.30 6.90 -5.91
C PRO A 64 -16.40 5.72 -6.33
N ILE A 65 -15.27 5.99 -6.98
CA ILE A 65 -14.27 4.99 -7.35
C ILE A 65 -13.69 4.30 -6.11
N LYS A 66 -13.44 5.03 -5.02
CA LYS A 66 -12.91 4.42 -3.78
C LYS A 66 -13.96 3.60 -3.05
N SER A 67 -15.22 4.03 -2.99
CA SER A 67 -16.28 3.24 -2.34
C SER A 67 -16.58 1.96 -3.11
N VAL A 68 -16.53 1.99 -4.44
CA VAL A 68 -16.66 0.79 -5.29
C VAL A 68 -15.47 -0.14 -5.14
N ALA A 69 -14.23 0.38 -5.16
CA ALA A 69 -13.03 -0.43 -4.96
C ALA A 69 -12.99 -1.05 -3.55
N LEU A 70 -13.39 -0.30 -2.52
CA LEU A 70 -13.47 -0.81 -1.15
C LEU A 70 -14.56 -1.88 -1.04
N SER A 71 -15.75 -1.65 -1.60
CA SER A 71 -16.85 -2.63 -1.62
C SER A 71 -16.46 -3.92 -2.34
N TRP A 72 -15.74 -3.82 -3.46
CA TRP A 72 -15.23 -4.99 -4.18
C TRP A 72 -14.18 -5.78 -3.38
N LEU A 73 -13.29 -5.08 -2.68
CA LEU A 73 -12.32 -5.70 -1.77
C LEU A 73 -13.01 -6.36 -0.56
N PHE A 74 -13.98 -5.68 0.06
CA PHE A 74 -14.76 -6.23 1.16
C PHE A 74 -15.53 -7.49 0.75
N LYS A 75 -16.18 -7.50 -0.41
CA LYS A 75 -16.87 -8.68 -0.97
C LYS A 75 -15.94 -9.85 -1.30
N LYS A 76 -14.65 -9.61 -1.44
CA LYS A 76 -13.65 -10.67 -1.67
C LYS A 76 -13.13 -11.26 -0.36
N ILE A 77 -13.24 -10.53 0.75
CA ILE A 77 -12.73 -10.91 2.07
C ILE A 77 -13.85 -11.48 2.96
N PHE A 78 -15.07 -10.96 2.85
CA PHE A 78 -16.30 -11.44 3.49
C PHE A 78 -17.25 -12.05 2.46
#